data_AF-A0A3C1GWT1-F1
#
_entry.id   AF-A0A3C1GWT1-F1
#
_cell.length_a   1.000
_cell.length_b   1.000
_cell.length_c   1.000
_cell.angle_alpha   90.00
_cell.angle_beta   90.00
_cell.angle_gamma   90.00
#
_symmetry.space_group_name_H-M   'P 1'
#
loop_
_entity.id
_entity.type
_entity.pdbx_description
1 polymer ?
#
loop_
_entity_poly.entity_id
_entity_poly.type
_entity_poly.pdbx_seq_one_letter_code
_entity_poly.pdbx_strand_id
1 'polypeptide(L)'
;MAKIVDTNHEWIHSRSGISSRHFATEENTHDLAIQAAKIALNDADLNASDLDAILVATFTPSEITPSVACRVADALEARDDILAYDLNGAC
;
A
#
# COMPACT_ATOMS: atom_id res chain seq x y z
N MET A 1 13.98 -7.71 14.79
CA MET A 1 13.27 -8.98 15.04
C MET A 1 13.64 -9.62 16.37
N ALA A 2 14.94 -9.85 16.66
CA ALA A 2 15.42 -10.42 17.94
C ALA A 2 14.97 -9.70 19.23
N LYS A 3 14.50 -8.44 19.12
CA LYS A 3 13.92 -7.67 20.25
C LYS A 3 12.43 -7.93 20.48
N ILE A 4 11.74 -8.56 19.53
CA ILE A 4 10.28 -8.73 19.50
C ILE A 4 9.92 -10.22 19.60
N VAL A 5 10.78 -11.11 19.09
CA VAL A 5 10.65 -12.57 19.19
C VAL A 5 12.02 -13.20 19.44
N ASP A 6 12.03 -14.40 20.00
CA ASP A 6 13.25 -15.18 20.23
C ASP A 6 13.83 -15.67 18.89
N THR A 7 14.82 -14.94 18.38
CA THR A 7 15.47 -15.18 17.08
C THR A 7 16.79 -14.44 16.99
N ASN A 8 17.60 -14.72 15.95
CA ASN A 8 18.85 -14.02 15.69
C ASN A 8 19.07 -13.77 14.19
N HIS A 9 20.07 -12.94 13.87
CA HIS A 9 20.36 -12.55 12.49
C HIS A 9 20.75 -13.72 11.59
N GLU A 10 21.67 -14.58 12.07
CA GLU A 10 22.15 -15.75 11.31
C GLU A 10 21.00 -16.68 10.92
N TRP A 11 20.08 -16.95 11.87
CA TRP A 11 18.91 -17.79 11.63
C TRP A 11 17.95 -17.20 10.59
N ILE A 12 17.65 -15.90 10.68
CA ILE A 12 16.74 -15.22 9.73
C ILE A 12 17.38 -15.19 8.33
N HIS A 13 18.63 -14.78 8.26
CA HIS A 13 19.32 -14.58 6.99
C HIS A 13 19.56 -15.89 6.25
N SER A 14 20.05 -16.94 6.93
CA SER A 14 20.31 -18.25 6.31
C SER A 14 19.05 -18.92 5.73
N ARG A 15 17.85 -18.61 6.27
CA ARG A 15 16.60 -19.21 5.81
C ARG A 15 15.81 -18.38 4.82
N SER A 16 15.86 -17.06 4.92
CA SER A 16 15.00 -16.17 4.13
C SER A 16 15.75 -15.13 3.31
N GLY A 17 17.05 -14.94 3.55
CA GLY A 17 17.83 -13.85 2.97
C GLY A 17 17.48 -12.46 3.49
N ILE A 18 16.56 -12.33 4.45
CA ILE A 18 16.09 -11.03 4.95
C ILE A 18 17.13 -10.42 5.90
N SER A 19 17.63 -9.23 5.56
CA SER A 19 18.56 -8.45 6.38
C SER A 19 17.85 -7.34 7.18
N SER A 20 16.83 -6.71 6.61
CA SER A 20 16.02 -5.65 7.23
C SER A 20 14.56 -5.74 6.81
N ARG A 21 13.69 -5.05 7.55
CA ARG A 21 12.26 -4.89 7.22
C ARG A 21 11.72 -3.60 7.83
N HIS A 22 10.67 -3.07 7.23
CA HIS A 22 9.93 -1.91 7.73
C HIS A 22 8.72 -2.38 8.55
N PHE A 23 8.39 -1.61 9.59
CA PHE A 23 7.20 -1.80 10.41
C PHE A 23 6.42 -0.50 10.39
N ALA A 24 5.17 -0.53 9.95
CA ALA A 24 4.26 0.61 10.10
C ALA A 24 4.01 0.85 11.59
N THR A 25 3.94 2.12 12.00
CA THR A 25 3.67 2.49 13.40
C THR A 25 2.31 3.13 13.56
N GLU A 26 2.09 4.26 12.90
CA GLU A 26 0.80 4.97 12.93
C GLU A 26 0.07 4.86 11.59
N GLU A 27 0.79 4.50 10.52
CA GLU A 27 0.20 4.33 9.20
C GLU A 27 -0.58 3.02 9.09
N ASN A 28 -1.66 3.09 8.32
CA ASN A 28 -2.44 1.94 7.89
C ASN A 28 -2.32 1.70 6.37
N THR A 29 -3.06 0.74 5.83
CA THR A 29 -3.03 0.39 4.40
C THR A 29 -3.42 1.56 3.50
N HIS A 30 -4.35 2.43 3.94
CA HIS A 30 -4.73 3.64 3.21
C HIS A 30 -3.55 4.61 3.11
N ASP A 31 -2.92 4.93 4.24
CA ASP A 31 -1.84 5.91 4.29
C ASP A 31 -0.68 5.50 3.37
N LEU A 32 -0.28 4.22 3.44
CA LEU A 32 0.78 3.67 2.61
C LEU A 32 0.40 3.68 1.12
N ALA A 33 -0.84 3.32 0.78
CA ALA A 33 -1.31 3.32 -0.61
C ALA A 33 -1.40 4.75 -1.18
N ILE A 34 -1.90 5.72 -0.39
CA ILE A 34 -1.99 7.13 -0.79
C ILE A 34 -0.59 7.70 -1.04
N GLN A 35 0.36 7.46 -0.13
CA GLN A 35 1.74 7.93 -0.31
C GLN A 35 2.39 7.30 -1.55
N ALA A 36 2.23 5.99 -1.75
CA ALA A 36 2.76 5.30 -2.92
C ALA A 36 2.18 5.83 -4.22
N ALA A 37 0.86 6.09 -4.27
CA ALA A 37 0.19 6.64 -5.44
C ALA A 37 0.68 8.06 -5.79
N LYS A 38 0.88 8.92 -4.77
CA LYS A 38 1.44 10.27 -4.96
C LYS A 38 2.85 10.22 -5.54
N ILE A 39 3.69 9.31 -5.04
CA ILE A 39 5.05 9.10 -5.57
C ILE A 39 5.00 8.63 -7.02
N ALA A 40 4.14 7.66 -7.34
CA ALA A 40 4.01 7.10 -8.69
C ALA A 40 3.51 8.13 -9.71
N LEU A 41 2.52 8.95 -9.35
CA LEU A 41 2.04 10.05 -10.21
C LEU A 41 3.14 11.07 -10.50
N ASN A 42 3.90 11.46 -9.47
CA ASN A 42 5.02 12.38 -9.64
C ASN A 42 6.14 11.80 -10.51
N ASP A 43 6.45 10.50 -10.38
CA ASP A 43 7.45 9.82 -11.22
C ASP A 43 7.00 9.74 -12.69
N ALA A 44 5.69 9.56 -12.92
CA ALA A 44 5.10 9.50 -14.25
C ALA A 44 4.82 10.87 -14.90
N ASP A 45 5.00 11.97 -14.17
CA ASP A 45 4.60 13.33 -14.59
C ASP A 45 3.11 13.42 -15.00
N LEU A 46 2.25 12.76 -14.20
CA LEU A 46 0.79 12.72 -14.40
C LEU A 46 0.05 13.32 -13.21
N ASN A 47 -1.15 13.84 -13.48
CA ASN A 47 -2.09 14.27 -12.46
C ASN A 47 -3.13 13.18 -12.18
N ALA A 48 -3.81 13.27 -11.04
CA ALA A 48 -4.90 12.35 -10.70
C ALA A 48 -6.06 12.38 -11.73
N SER A 49 -6.26 13.51 -12.40
CA SER A 49 -7.25 13.66 -13.48
C SER A 49 -6.92 12.85 -14.73
N ASP A 50 -5.66 12.46 -14.92
CA ASP A 50 -5.18 11.70 -16.07
C ASP A 50 -5.42 10.19 -15.89
N LEU A 51 -5.86 9.76 -14.70
CA LEU A 51 -6.15 8.36 -14.40
C LEU A 51 -7.55 7.96 -14.88
N ASP A 52 -7.64 6.78 -15.51
CA ASP A 52 -8.91 6.15 -15.89
C ASP A 52 -9.42 5.15 -14.85
N ALA A 53 -8.54 4.63 -13.99
CA ALA A 53 -8.89 3.73 -12.90
C ALA A 53 -7.84 3.76 -11.79
N ILE A 54 -8.28 3.47 -10.56
CA ILE A 54 -7.45 3.24 -9.38
C ILE A 54 -7.75 1.84 -8.87
N LEU A 55 -6.75 0.97 -8.90
CA LEU A 55 -6.84 -0.41 -8.44
C LEU A 55 -5.86 -0.63 -7.30
N VAL A 56 -6.35 -1.08 -6.14
CA VAL A 56 -5.48 -1.43 -5.00
C VAL A 56 -5.47 -2.93 -4.83
N ALA A 57 -4.33 -3.56 -5.12
CA ALA A 57 -4.14 -4.98 -4.90
C ALA A 57 -3.77 -5.25 -3.42
N THR A 58 -4.75 -5.63 -2.61
CA THR A 58 -4.53 -5.92 -1.18
C THR A 58 -5.46 -7.02 -0.67
N PHE A 59 -4.94 -7.85 0.23
CA PHE A 59 -5.73 -8.82 1.01
C PHE A 59 -5.87 -8.39 2.48
N THR A 60 -5.29 -7.24 2.85
CA THR A 60 -5.33 -6.66 4.20
C THR A 60 -5.79 -5.19 4.14
N PRO A 61 -7.03 -4.92 3.71
CA PRO A 61 -7.56 -3.57 3.74
C PRO A 61 -7.76 -3.12 5.19
N SER A 62 -7.63 -1.81 5.45
CA SER A 62 -7.78 -1.28 6.82
C SER A 62 -9.25 -1.21 7.28
N GLU A 63 -10.17 -1.13 6.32
CA GLU A 63 -11.62 -1.24 6.56
C GLU A 63 -12.27 -2.08 5.44
N ILE A 64 -13.45 -2.64 5.69
CA ILE A 64 -14.18 -3.44 4.67
C ILE A 64 -14.85 -2.52 3.64
N THR A 65 -15.32 -1.36 4.10
CA THR A 65 -15.97 -0.35 3.27
C THR A 65 -15.80 1.03 3.91
N PRO A 66 -15.48 2.09 3.13
CA PRO A 66 -15.16 2.07 1.69
C PRO A 66 -13.87 1.30 1.37
N SER A 67 -13.62 1.01 0.09
CA SER A 67 -12.39 0.33 -0.35
C SER A 67 -11.16 1.23 -0.14
N VAL A 68 -9.97 0.62 -0.08
CA VAL A 68 -8.70 1.36 -0.05
C VAL A 68 -8.55 2.21 -1.30
N ALA A 69 -8.95 1.69 -2.47
CA ALA A 69 -8.96 2.43 -3.72
C ALA A 69 -9.84 3.69 -3.66
N CYS A 70 -11.02 3.62 -3.04
CA CYS A 70 -11.86 4.81 -2.83
C CYS A 70 -11.18 5.86 -1.96
N ARG A 71 -10.49 5.44 -0.89
CA ARG A 71 -9.70 6.35 -0.04
C ARG A 71 -8.55 6.99 -0.80
N VAL A 72 -7.90 6.24 -1.69
CA VAL A 72 -6.84 6.78 -2.57
C VAL A 72 -7.41 7.79 -3.56
N ALA A 73 -8.56 7.48 -4.20
CA ALA A 73 -9.22 8.39 -5.14
C ALA A 73 -9.58 9.73 -4.48
N ASP A 74 -10.18 9.69 -3.28
CA ASP A 74 -10.52 10.87 -2.48
C ASP A 74 -9.27 11.69 -2.11
N ALA A 75 -8.23 11.04 -1.59
CA ALA A 75 -7.00 11.72 -1.16
C ALA A 75 -6.14 12.29 -2.31
N LEU A 76 -6.37 11.84 -3.54
CA LEU A 76 -5.73 12.35 -4.76
C LEU A 76 -6.57 13.41 -5.47
N GLU A 77 -7.80 13.68 -5.00
CA GLU A 77 -8.78 14.52 -5.70
C GLU A 77 -8.99 14.04 -7.15
N ALA A 78 -9.08 12.72 -7.33
CA ALA A 78 -9.35 12.11 -8.63
C ALA A 78 -10.76 12.47 -9.14
N ARG A 79 -11.01 12.21 -10.43
CA ARG A 79 -12.32 12.49 -11.05
C ARG A 79 -13.45 11.73 -10.33
N ASP A 80 -14.60 12.37 -10.16
CA ASP A 80 -15.78 11.79 -9.50
C ASP A 80 -16.29 10.49 -10.17
N ASP A 81 -16.03 10.31 -11.47
CA ASP A 81 -16.45 9.15 -12.26
C ASP A 81 -15.39 8.05 -12.38
N ILE A 82 -14.26 8.17 -11.67
CA ILE A 82 -13.16 7.20 -11.76
C ILE A 82 -13.56 5.84 -11.19
N LEU A 83 -13.16 4.77 -11.86
CA LEU A 83 -13.27 3.42 -11.33
C LEU A 83 -12.26 3.24 -10.18
N ALA A 84 -12.74 3.03 -8.96
CA ALA A 84 -11.91 2.72 -7.79
C ALA A 84 -12.29 1.37 -7.18
N TYR A 85 -11.37 0.40 -7.17
CA TYR A 85 -11.66 -0.97 -6.71
C TYR A 85 -10.47 -1.67 -6.03
N ASP A 86 -10.76 -2.45 -4.99
CA ASP A 86 -9.76 -3.30 -4.33
C ASP A 86 -9.77 -4.71 -4.94
N LEU A 87 -8.59 -5.19 -5.32
CA LEU A 87 -8.39 -6.54 -5.86
C LEU A 87 -7.73 -7.42 -4.81
N ASN A 88 -8.36 -8.57 -4.50
CA ASN A 88 -7.77 -9.59 -3.64
C ASN A 88 -7.41 -10.84 -4.45
N GLY A 89 -6.11 -11.08 -4.61
CA GLY A 89 -5.56 -12.27 -5.26
C GLY A 89 -4.50 -13.00 -4.42
N ALA A 90 -4.41 -12.71 -3.12
CA ALA A 90 -3.30 -13.11 -2.25
C ALA A 90 -1.91 -12.75 -2.83
N CYS A 91 -0.84 -13.34 -2.26
CA CYS A 91 0.56 -13.13 -2.66
C CYS A 91 1.09 -14.32 -3.47
#